data_AF-A0A445DWC8-F1
#
_entry.id   AF-A0A445DWC8-F1
#
_cell.length_a   1.000
_cell.length_b   1.000
_cell.length_c   1.000
_cell.angle_alpha   90.00
_cell.angle_beta   90.00
_cell.angle_gamma   90.00
#
_symmetry.space_group_name_H-M   'P 1'
#
loop_
_entity.id
_entity.type
_entity.pdbx_description
1 polymer ?
#
loop_
_entity_poly.entity_id
_entity_poly.type
_entity_poly.pdbx_seq_one_letter_code
_entity_poly.pdbx_strand_id
1 'polypeptide(L)'
;MRVRRTYTRHNQFVAELYSVGDKAWTTIRSAFALATPRPNASFHPSLNSALHWLAQPTTTHLCQLICSFDLHTNEFKWVPPPSYFDAHYIHSLSGITLGVLKGCLCLCFVAPAAAILKTWFMRDYDVQHSWSLSFYIDINSYFGLRFPDRLRPIAFANNGDMWLKDDYPFDSYSLVSYSPQTGSFKDDWRCLRVGGKSASLPGDTYA
;
A
#
# COMPACT_ATOMS: atom_id res chain seq x y z
N MET A 1 -6.79 10.91 19.30
CA MET A 1 -6.28 9.79 18.47
C MET A 1 -7.28 8.65 18.55
N ARG A 2 -7.60 8.00 17.42
CA ARG A 2 -8.47 6.82 17.37
C ARG A 2 -7.72 5.69 16.64
N VAL A 3 -7.81 4.46 17.14
CA VAL A 3 -7.13 3.29 16.54
C VAL A 3 -8.17 2.34 16.01
N ARG A 4 -7.97 1.80 14.80
CA ARG A 4 -8.85 0.81 14.20
C ARG A 4 -8.19 -0.56 14.23
N ARG A 5 -8.96 -1.59 14.56
CA ARG A 5 -8.62 -2.98 14.25
C ARG A 5 -9.74 -3.63 13.46
N THR A 6 -9.38 -4.63 12.67
CA THR A 6 -10.29 -5.38 11.82
C THR A 6 -9.98 -6.86 11.93
N TYR A 7 -11.01 -7.68 12.12
CA TYR A 7 -10.87 -9.13 12.24
C TYR A 7 -12.15 -9.83 11.78
N THR A 8 -12.05 -11.13 11.52
CA THR A 8 -13.19 -11.96 11.17
C THR A 8 -13.69 -12.69 12.42
N ARG A 9 -14.98 -12.58 12.72
CA ARG A 9 -15.63 -13.28 13.82
C ARG A 9 -16.88 -13.99 13.30
N HIS A 10 -16.96 -15.31 13.46
CA HIS A 10 -18.08 -16.13 12.95
C HIS A 10 -18.42 -15.84 11.48
N ASN A 11 -17.41 -15.74 10.62
CA ASN A 11 -17.54 -15.43 9.19
C ASN A 11 -18.10 -14.02 8.86
N GLN A 12 -18.19 -13.12 9.84
CA GLN A 12 -18.50 -11.72 9.63
C GLN A 12 -17.26 -10.86 9.83
N PHE A 13 -17.06 -9.89 8.95
CA PHE A 13 -16.02 -8.88 9.12
C PHE A 13 -16.44 -7.86 10.17
N VAL A 14 -15.62 -7.72 11.22
CA VAL A 14 -15.87 -6.79 12.32
C VAL A 14 -14.77 -5.72 12.30
N ALA A 15 -15.20 -4.46 12.32
CA ALA A 15 -14.32 -3.32 12.55
C ALA A 15 -14.59 -2.78 13.96
N GLU A 16 -13.53 -2.47 14.69
CA GLU A 16 -13.64 -1.81 15.99
C GLU A 16 -12.77 -0.57 16.02
N LEU A 17 -13.30 0.46 16.67
CA LEU A 17 -12.65 1.74 16.86
C LEU A 17 -12.37 1.93 18.34
N TYR A 18 -11.12 2.24 18.66
CA TYR A 18 -10.71 2.65 19.99
C TYR A 18 -10.69 4.17 20.08
N SER A 19 -11.43 4.72 21.04
CA SER A 19 -11.37 6.14 21.39
C SER A 19 -10.44 6.33 22.58
N VAL A 20 -9.36 7.11 22.40
CA VAL A 20 -8.40 7.38 23.49
C VAL A 20 -9.04 8.16 24.65
N GLY A 21 -10.01 9.05 24.37
CA GLY A 21 -10.72 9.81 25.41
C GLY A 21 -11.57 8.89 26.30
N ASP A 22 -12.41 8.08 25.67
CA ASP A 22 -13.34 7.18 26.37
C ASP A 22 -12.67 5.89 26.88
N LYS A 23 -11.43 5.64 26.43
CA LYS A 23 -10.64 4.42 26.69
C LYS A 23 -11.41 3.13 26.39
N ALA A 24 -12.31 3.16 25.42
CA ALA A 24 -13.22 2.07 25.08
C ALA A 24 -13.11 1.66 23.61
N TRP A 25 -13.42 0.39 23.35
CA TRP A 25 -13.62 -0.15 22.00
C TRP A 25 -15.10 -0.09 21.65
N THR A 26 -15.41 0.44 20.48
CA THR A 26 -16.75 0.45 19.91
C THR A 26 -16.76 -0.40 18.65
N THR A 27 -17.66 -1.38 18.61
CA THR A 27 -17.87 -2.18 17.40
C THR A 27 -18.62 -1.35 16.37
N ILE A 28 -18.02 -1.19 15.20
CA ILE A 28 -18.67 -0.58 14.04
C ILE A 28 -19.34 -1.72 13.29
N ARG A 29 -20.67 -1.79 13.36
CA ARG A 29 -21.45 -2.78 12.60
C ARG A 29 -21.37 -2.40 11.12
N SER A 30 -20.65 -3.20 10.33
CA SER A 30 -20.47 -2.96 8.91
C SER A 30 -21.67 -3.48 8.12
N ALA A 31 -22.39 -2.59 7.43
CA ALA A 31 -23.27 -2.98 6.31
C ALA A 31 -22.47 -3.37 5.05
N PHE A 32 -21.15 -3.12 5.04
CA PHE A 32 -20.23 -3.45 3.97
C PHE A 32 -19.45 -4.73 4.28
N ALA A 33 -20.13 -5.88 4.23
CA ALA A 33 -19.45 -7.18 4.28
C ALA A 33 -18.39 -7.35 3.17
N LEU A 34 -18.55 -6.60 2.07
CA LEU A 34 -17.64 -6.57 0.92
C LEU A 34 -16.43 -5.64 1.09
N ALA A 35 -16.37 -4.82 2.16
CA ALA A 35 -15.24 -3.92 2.41
C ALA A 35 -14.11 -4.58 3.20
N THR A 36 -13.95 -5.90 3.12
CA THR A 36 -12.85 -6.62 3.77
C THR A 36 -11.51 -6.15 3.19
N PRO A 37 -10.59 -5.60 4.01
CA PRO A 37 -9.29 -5.14 3.54
C PRO A 37 -8.50 -6.29 2.94
N ARG A 38 -7.95 -6.07 1.75
CA ARG A 38 -6.98 -6.98 1.15
C ARG A 38 -5.67 -6.92 1.95
N PRO A 39 -5.16 -8.06 2.45
CA PRO A 39 -3.90 -8.09 3.18
C PRO A 39 -2.75 -7.49 2.36
N ASN A 40 -1.87 -6.72 3.02
CA ASN A 40 -0.66 -6.13 2.42
C ASN A 40 -0.91 -5.27 1.15
N ALA A 41 -2.13 -4.77 0.98
CA ALA A 41 -2.55 -4.00 -0.19
C ALA A 41 -2.75 -2.51 0.10
N SER A 42 -2.29 -2.03 1.26
CA SER A 42 -2.37 -0.61 1.59
C SER A 42 -1.18 -0.14 2.43
N PHE A 43 -0.77 1.11 2.22
CA PHE A 43 0.28 1.80 2.98
C PHE A 43 -0.20 3.22 3.30
N HIS A 44 0.06 3.73 4.51
CA HIS A 44 -0.38 5.07 4.93
C HIS A 44 -1.85 5.38 4.56
N PRO A 45 -2.83 4.66 5.12
CA PRO A 45 -4.21 4.68 4.64
C PRO A 45 -4.98 5.97 4.95
N SER A 46 -4.38 6.99 5.56
CA SER A 46 -5.10 8.17 6.07
C SER A 46 -4.98 9.38 5.15
N LEU A 47 -6.10 9.90 4.67
CA LEU A 47 -6.21 11.16 3.94
C LEU A 47 -7.52 11.86 4.32
N ASN A 48 -7.53 13.18 4.50
CA ASN A 48 -8.76 13.95 4.79
C ASN A 48 -9.59 13.38 5.96
N SER A 49 -8.92 12.96 7.04
CA SER A 49 -9.57 12.32 8.20
C SER A 49 -10.33 11.02 7.90
N ALA A 50 -10.09 10.40 6.74
CA ALA A 50 -10.62 9.10 6.37
C ALA A 50 -9.51 8.06 6.23
N LEU A 51 -9.81 6.82 6.63
CA LEU A 51 -8.97 5.64 6.40
C LEU A 51 -9.37 4.98 5.09
N HIS A 52 -8.40 4.53 4.29
CA HIS A 52 -8.62 3.97 2.95
C HIS A 52 -7.96 2.61 2.80
N TRP A 53 -8.59 1.70 2.07
CA TRP A 53 -7.99 0.42 1.74
C TRP A 53 -8.59 -0.17 0.47
N LEU A 54 -7.85 -1.10 -0.14
CA LEU A 54 -8.38 -1.95 -1.19
C LEU A 54 -9.25 -3.04 -0.55
N ALA A 55 -10.49 -3.14 -1.00
CA ALA A 55 -11.35 -4.25 -0.65
C ALA A 55 -10.99 -5.49 -1.47
N GLN A 56 -11.34 -6.67 -0.94
CA GLN A 56 -11.24 -7.92 -1.70
C GLN A 56 -12.09 -7.80 -2.98
N PRO A 57 -11.53 -8.04 -4.18
CA PRO A 57 -12.30 -7.93 -5.41
C PRO A 57 -13.49 -8.89 -5.38
N THR A 58 -14.70 -8.37 -5.52
CA THR A 58 -15.80 -9.17 -6.07
C THR A 58 -15.64 -9.14 -7.58
N THR A 59 -15.82 -10.29 -8.24
CA THR A 59 -15.64 -10.42 -9.70
C THR A 59 -16.59 -9.55 -10.52
N THR A 60 -17.54 -8.85 -9.88
CA THR A 60 -18.68 -8.18 -10.53
C THR A 60 -18.73 -6.66 -10.34
N HIS A 61 -18.07 -6.07 -9.33
CA HIS A 61 -18.28 -4.65 -8.99
C HIS A 61 -16.99 -3.86 -8.71
N LEU A 62 -16.39 -3.27 -9.75
CA LEU A 62 -15.23 -2.38 -9.63
C LEU A 62 -15.45 -1.15 -8.75
N CYS A 63 -16.69 -0.64 -8.70
CA CYS A 63 -17.05 0.46 -7.81
C CYS A 63 -16.83 0.12 -6.33
N GLN A 64 -16.61 -1.15 -6.00
CA GLN A 64 -16.31 -1.65 -4.66
C GLN A 64 -14.82 -1.96 -4.46
N LEU A 65 -13.91 -1.41 -5.27
CA LEU A 65 -12.48 -1.66 -5.15
C LEU A 65 -11.84 -0.89 -3.98
N ILE A 66 -12.18 0.39 -3.82
CA ILE A 66 -11.52 1.30 -2.86
C ILE A 66 -12.55 1.71 -1.82
N CYS A 67 -12.35 1.28 -0.57
CA CYS A 67 -13.19 1.67 0.54
C CYS A 67 -12.53 2.78 1.35
N SER A 68 -13.35 3.69 1.86
CA SER A 68 -12.97 4.71 2.84
C SER A 68 -13.85 4.60 4.09
N PHE A 69 -13.30 4.96 5.24
CA PHE A 69 -14.02 5.13 6.50
C PHE A 69 -13.69 6.50 7.10
N ASP A 70 -14.70 7.35 7.16
CA ASP A 70 -14.58 8.70 7.70
C ASP A 70 -14.54 8.63 9.24
N LEU A 71 -13.47 9.15 9.85
CA LEU A 71 -13.29 9.10 11.31
C LEU A 71 -14.15 10.13 12.06
N HIS A 72 -14.69 11.12 11.37
CA HIS A 72 -15.57 12.14 11.93
C HIS A 72 -17.02 11.65 11.95
N THR A 73 -17.52 11.16 10.81
CA THR A 73 -18.91 10.68 10.68
C THR A 73 -19.08 9.21 11.08
N ASN A 74 -17.98 8.43 11.14
CA ASN A 74 -17.97 6.98 11.33
C ASN A 74 -18.73 6.23 10.22
N GLU A 75 -18.70 6.74 9.00
CA GLU A 75 -19.38 6.14 7.86
C GLU A 75 -18.41 5.53 6.86
N PHE A 76 -18.85 4.45 6.22
CA PHE A 76 -18.12 3.84 5.10
C PHE A 76 -18.60 4.44 3.78
N LYS A 77 -17.65 4.63 2.87
CA LYS A 77 -17.93 5.10 1.52
C LYS A 77 -17.02 4.41 0.50
N TRP A 78 -17.57 4.08 -0.67
CA TRP A 78 -16.78 3.68 -1.81
C TRP A 78 -16.18 4.89 -2.52
N VAL A 79 -14.89 4.83 -2.80
CA VAL A 79 -14.16 5.83 -3.57
C VAL A 79 -14.06 5.32 -5.02
N PRO A 80 -14.36 6.15 -6.04
CA PRO A 80 -14.33 5.68 -7.41
C PRO A 80 -12.90 5.30 -7.84
N PRO A 81 -12.68 4.10 -8.41
CA PRO A 81 -11.41 3.74 -9.03
C PRO A 81 -11.23 4.52 -10.34
N PRO A 82 -10.02 4.55 -10.92
CA PRO A 82 -9.80 5.21 -12.20
C PRO A 82 -10.77 4.76 -13.30
N SER A 83 -11.27 5.69 -14.13
CA SER A 83 -12.36 5.42 -15.09
C SER A 83 -12.03 4.42 -16.19
N TYR A 84 -10.75 4.25 -16.51
CA TYR A 84 -10.25 3.35 -17.55
C TYR A 84 -9.81 1.99 -16.96
N PHE A 85 -10.02 1.75 -15.67
CA PHE A 85 -9.86 0.43 -15.08
C PHE A 85 -11.15 -0.37 -15.28
N ASP A 86 -11.02 -1.52 -15.93
CA ASP A 86 -12.08 -2.54 -15.97
C ASP A 86 -11.71 -3.76 -15.08
N ALA A 87 -12.65 -4.70 -14.93
CA ALA A 87 -12.47 -5.87 -14.07
C ALA A 87 -11.32 -6.75 -14.56
N HIS A 88 -11.24 -6.94 -15.88
CA HIS A 88 -10.20 -7.75 -16.51
C HIS A 88 -8.82 -7.13 -16.28
N TYR A 89 -8.69 -5.82 -16.47
CA TYR A 89 -7.46 -5.08 -16.22
C TYR A 89 -7.03 -5.22 -14.77
N ILE A 90 -7.90 -4.94 -13.80
CA ILE A 90 -7.59 -5.07 -12.37
C ILE A 90 -7.14 -6.49 -12.01
N HIS A 91 -7.80 -7.52 -12.54
CA HIS A 91 -7.42 -8.91 -12.29
C HIS A 91 -6.07 -9.29 -12.91
N SER A 92 -5.65 -8.62 -13.98
CA SER A 92 -4.33 -8.80 -14.57
C SER A 92 -3.20 -8.06 -13.82
N LEU A 93 -3.54 -7.09 -12.95
CA LEU A 93 -2.55 -6.33 -12.20
C LEU A 93 -1.92 -7.17 -11.09
N SER A 94 -0.61 -7.03 -10.96
CA SER A 94 0.15 -7.66 -9.88
C SER A 94 0.57 -6.64 -8.83
N GLY A 95 0.44 -6.99 -7.56
CA GLY A 95 0.89 -6.16 -6.44
C GLY A 95 0.17 -4.81 -6.30
N ILE A 96 -1.09 -4.70 -6.74
CA ILE A 96 -1.85 -3.45 -6.57
C ILE A 96 -1.99 -3.07 -5.10
N THR A 97 -1.63 -1.83 -4.80
CA THR A 97 -1.68 -1.24 -3.46
C THR A 97 -2.23 0.17 -3.49
N LEU A 98 -2.84 0.56 -2.39
CA LEU A 98 -3.41 1.88 -2.17
C LEU A 98 -2.67 2.59 -1.05
N GLY A 99 -2.37 3.87 -1.24
CA GLY A 99 -1.82 4.65 -0.15
C GLY A 99 -1.89 6.14 -0.40
N VAL A 100 -1.14 6.89 0.39
CA VAL A 100 -1.09 8.35 0.28
C VAL A 100 0.35 8.77 0.03
N LEU A 101 0.56 9.48 -1.08
CA LEU A 101 1.85 10.04 -1.47
C LEU A 101 1.66 11.50 -1.85
N LYS A 102 2.52 12.38 -1.32
CA LYS A 102 2.47 13.82 -1.58
C LYS A 102 1.09 14.45 -1.33
N GLY A 103 0.35 13.92 -0.35
CA GLY A 103 -1.00 14.39 -0.01
C GLY A 103 -2.11 13.92 -0.95
N CYS A 104 -1.80 13.09 -1.96
CA CYS A 104 -2.79 12.51 -2.87
C CYS A 104 -3.02 11.03 -2.53
N LEU A 105 -4.27 10.58 -2.65
CA LEU A 105 -4.56 9.14 -2.68
C LEU A 105 -3.94 8.56 -3.95
N CYS A 106 -3.28 7.41 -3.85
CA CYS A 106 -2.53 6.82 -4.95
C CYS A 106 -2.73 5.31 -5.05
N LEU A 107 -2.67 4.81 -6.30
CA LEU A 107 -2.63 3.40 -6.63
C LEU A 107 -1.27 3.07 -7.22
N CYS A 108 -0.62 2.05 -6.67
CA CYS A 108 0.69 1.56 -7.10
C CYS A 108 0.56 0.10 -7.50
N PHE A 109 0.97 -0.27 -8.70
CA PHE A 109 0.83 -1.63 -9.21
C PHE A 109 1.84 -1.89 -10.33
N VAL A 110 2.13 -3.16 -10.58
CA VAL A 110 2.93 -3.54 -11.74
C VAL A 110 2.02 -3.84 -12.93
N ALA A 111 2.35 -3.25 -14.07
CA ALA A 111 1.63 -3.48 -15.31
C ALA A 111 1.79 -4.94 -15.79
N PRO A 112 0.75 -5.54 -16.39
CA PRO A 112 0.87 -6.86 -17.00
C PRO A 112 1.97 -6.88 -18.06
N ALA A 113 2.75 -7.96 -18.13
CA ALA A 113 3.80 -8.19 -19.14
C ALA A 113 4.98 -7.20 -19.17
N ALA A 114 5.06 -6.25 -18.24
CA ALA A 114 6.20 -5.34 -18.11
C ALA A 114 6.62 -5.21 -16.64
N ALA A 115 7.92 -5.25 -16.36
CA ALA A 115 8.44 -4.96 -15.02
C ALA A 115 8.47 -3.43 -14.80
N ILE A 116 7.31 -2.80 -14.90
CA ILE A 116 7.13 -1.36 -14.71
C ILE A 116 6.14 -1.16 -13.57
N LEU A 117 6.64 -0.62 -12.46
CA LEU A 117 5.82 -0.15 -11.35
C LEU A 117 5.19 1.18 -11.76
N LYS A 118 3.86 1.22 -11.89
CA LYS A 118 3.10 2.42 -12.20
C LYS A 118 2.49 2.99 -10.93
N THR A 119 2.53 4.31 -10.78
CA THR A 119 1.87 5.03 -9.70
C THR A 119 0.92 6.08 -10.25
N TRP A 120 -0.36 5.93 -9.89
CA TRP A 120 -1.43 6.84 -10.26
C TRP A 120 -1.86 7.65 -9.05
N PHE A 121 -2.05 8.96 -9.21
CA PHE A 121 -2.58 9.83 -8.17
C PHE A 121 -4.01 10.23 -8.52
N MET A 122 -4.87 10.27 -7.51
CA MET A 122 -6.13 10.98 -7.51
C MET A 122 -5.83 12.43 -7.13
N ARG A 123 -5.78 13.32 -8.13
CA ARG A 123 -5.40 14.73 -7.92
C ARG A 123 -6.44 15.50 -7.13
N ASP A 124 -7.71 15.21 -7.41
CA ASP A 124 -8.86 15.75 -6.70
C ASP A 124 -9.56 14.59 -5.99
N TYR A 125 -9.55 14.65 -4.66
CA TYR A 125 -10.08 13.57 -3.82
C TYR A 125 -11.55 13.27 -4.16
N ASP A 126 -11.87 11.98 -4.30
CA ASP A 126 -13.19 11.46 -4.65
C ASP A 126 -13.70 11.80 -6.07
N VAL A 127 -12.86 12.42 -6.92
CA VAL A 127 -13.20 12.73 -8.32
C VAL A 127 -12.59 11.67 -9.24
N GLN A 128 -13.43 10.83 -9.85
CA GLN A 128 -13.00 9.70 -10.68
C GLN A 128 -12.05 10.10 -11.84
N HIS A 129 -12.34 11.19 -12.53
CA HIS A 129 -11.56 11.64 -13.69
C HIS A 129 -10.22 12.30 -13.31
N SER A 130 -9.97 12.54 -12.02
CA SER A 130 -8.71 13.14 -11.54
C SER A 130 -7.57 12.13 -11.42
N TRP A 131 -7.90 10.83 -11.51
CA TRP A 131 -6.90 9.76 -11.53
C TRP A 131 -6.01 9.89 -12.77
N SER A 132 -4.72 10.09 -12.57
CA SER A 132 -3.73 10.19 -13.66
C SER A 132 -2.42 9.50 -13.31
N LEU A 133 -1.76 8.93 -14.32
CA LEU A 133 -0.42 8.35 -14.18
C LEU A 133 0.51 9.48 -13.77
N SER A 134 1.11 9.36 -12.59
CA SER A 134 1.98 10.39 -12.05
C SER A 134 3.44 10.10 -12.36
N PHE A 135 3.85 8.84 -12.20
CA PHE A 135 5.18 8.38 -12.59
C PHE A 135 5.19 6.86 -12.76
N TYR A 136 6.25 6.36 -13.37
CA TYR A 136 6.52 4.94 -13.52
C TYR A 136 8.00 4.67 -13.26
N ILE A 137 8.30 3.44 -12.84
CA ILE A 137 9.65 3.00 -12.53
C ILE A 137 9.89 1.69 -13.23
N ASP A 138 10.96 1.63 -14.03
CA ASP A 138 11.47 0.37 -14.54
C ASP A 138 12.16 -0.38 -13.39
N ILE A 139 11.57 -1.51 -12.99
CA ILE A 139 12.08 -2.34 -11.90
C ILE A 139 12.90 -3.53 -12.43
N ASN A 140 13.12 -3.65 -13.76
CA ASN A 140 14.02 -4.66 -14.33
C ASN A 140 15.44 -4.50 -13.80
N SER A 141 15.90 -3.26 -13.65
CA SER A 141 17.25 -2.92 -13.18
C SER A 141 17.50 -3.31 -11.72
N TYR A 142 16.44 -3.48 -10.93
CA TYR A 142 16.55 -3.87 -9.52
C TYR A 142 16.67 -5.37 -9.30
N PHE A 143 15.94 -6.17 -10.11
CA PHE A 143 15.68 -7.57 -9.75
C PHE A 143 16.17 -8.65 -10.71
N GLY A 144 16.65 -8.33 -11.92
CA GLY A 144 17.07 -9.38 -12.87
C GLY A 144 16.01 -10.47 -13.14
N LEU A 145 14.73 -10.15 -12.93
CA LEU A 145 13.53 -10.99 -12.95
C LEU A 145 13.44 -12.02 -11.80
N ARG A 146 12.34 -11.92 -11.02
CA ARG A 146 11.58 -13.08 -10.52
C ARG A 146 10.24 -12.70 -9.85
N PHE A 147 10.09 -11.52 -9.24
CA PHE A 147 8.87 -11.17 -8.49
C PHE A 147 8.58 -9.66 -8.47
N PRO A 148 8.06 -9.09 -9.57
CA PRO A 148 7.86 -7.65 -9.69
C PRO A 148 6.77 -7.12 -8.74
N ASP A 149 5.88 -7.99 -8.28
CA ASP A 149 4.76 -7.71 -7.41
C ASP A 149 5.13 -7.51 -5.94
N ARG A 150 6.42 -7.44 -5.59
CA ARG A 150 6.92 -7.32 -4.20
C ARG A 150 7.30 -5.92 -3.76
N LEU A 151 7.56 -5.02 -4.71
CA LEU A 151 7.91 -3.65 -4.40
C LEU A 151 6.66 -2.84 -4.04
N ARG A 152 6.73 -2.14 -2.91
CA ARG A 152 5.62 -1.34 -2.36
C ARG A 152 6.11 0.04 -2.00
N PRO A 153 5.64 1.11 -2.67
CA PRO A 153 5.95 2.47 -2.26
C PRO A 153 5.47 2.70 -0.82
N ILE A 154 6.30 3.36 -0.01
CA ILE A 154 5.97 3.74 1.36
C ILE A 154 5.84 5.26 1.44
N ALA A 155 6.85 5.97 0.94
CA ALA A 155 6.96 7.42 1.07
C ALA A 155 7.99 7.99 0.08
N PHE A 156 8.03 9.32 0.00
CA PHE A 156 9.16 10.06 -0.57
C PHE A 156 10.04 10.60 0.56
N ALA A 157 11.34 10.43 0.43
CA ALA A 157 12.34 11.07 1.27
C ALA A 157 12.51 12.54 0.89
N ASN A 158 13.11 13.32 1.79
CA ASN A 158 13.33 14.76 1.59
C ASN A 158 14.22 15.08 0.38
N ASN A 159 15.09 14.15 -0.02
CA ASN A 159 15.94 14.27 -1.21
C ASN A 159 15.20 13.93 -2.52
N GLY A 160 13.91 13.58 -2.44
CA GLY A 160 13.09 13.18 -3.58
C GLY A 160 13.19 11.69 -3.94
N ASP A 161 14.04 10.91 -3.28
CA ASP A 161 14.10 9.45 -3.45
C ASP A 161 12.80 8.83 -2.93
N MET A 162 12.32 7.79 -3.60
CA MET A 162 11.16 7.03 -3.17
C MET A 162 11.59 5.83 -2.34
N TRP A 163 10.97 5.65 -1.18
CA TRP A 163 11.19 4.48 -0.33
C TRP A 163 10.19 3.39 -0.68
N LEU A 164 10.72 2.18 -0.80
CA LEU A 164 10.02 0.97 -1.21
C LEU A 164 10.25 -0.11 -0.17
N LYS A 165 9.19 -0.81 0.21
CA LYS A 165 9.29 -2.08 0.92
C LYS A 165 9.47 -3.18 -0.11
N ASP A 166 10.40 -4.08 0.13
CA ASP A 166 10.53 -5.35 -0.58
C ASP A 166 10.12 -6.51 0.34
N ASP A 167 9.04 -7.19 -0.02
CA ASP A 167 8.48 -8.31 0.73
C ASP A 167 9.16 -9.65 0.32
N TYR A 168 10.44 -9.83 0.69
CA TYR A 168 11.22 -11.03 0.37
C TYR A 168 10.72 -12.28 1.14
N PRO A 169 10.67 -13.48 0.51
CA PRO A 169 10.04 -14.69 1.06
C PRO A 169 10.81 -15.41 2.17
N PHE A 170 11.98 -14.90 2.60
CA PHE A 170 12.83 -15.52 3.63
C PHE A 170 13.01 -14.60 4.85
N ASP A 171 11.91 -14.02 5.34
CA ASP A 171 11.80 -13.28 6.63
C ASP A 171 12.66 -12.01 6.79
N SER A 172 13.24 -11.47 5.72
CA SER A 172 13.90 -10.16 5.74
C SER A 172 13.17 -9.18 4.84
N TYR A 173 12.40 -8.27 5.45
CA TYR A 173 11.94 -7.07 4.75
C TYR A 173 13.15 -6.17 4.52
N SER A 174 13.44 -5.81 3.28
CA SER A 174 14.41 -4.76 2.98
C SER A 174 13.69 -3.46 2.64
N LEU A 175 14.24 -2.36 3.15
CA LEU A 175 13.87 -1.02 2.72
C LEU A 175 14.82 -0.63 1.60
N VAL A 176 14.24 -0.24 0.48
CA VAL A 176 14.98 0.11 -0.74
C VAL A 176 14.66 1.56 -1.07
N SER A 177 15.65 2.31 -1.51
CA SER A 177 15.42 3.65 -2.05
C SER A 177 15.61 3.64 -3.56
N TYR A 178 14.69 4.26 -4.28
CA TYR A 178 14.79 4.50 -5.72
C TYR A 178 14.97 5.99 -5.94
N SER A 179 15.98 6.39 -6.72
CA SER A 179 16.19 7.78 -7.09
C SER A 179 15.61 8.05 -8.47
N PRO A 180 14.50 8.84 -8.58
CA PRO A 180 13.91 9.16 -9.87
C PRO A 180 14.85 10.00 -10.76
N GLN A 181 15.81 10.70 -10.15
CA GLN A 181 16.75 11.57 -10.86
C GLN A 181 17.78 10.77 -11.65
N THR A 182 18.29 9.67 -11.07
CA THR A 182 19.29 8.80 -11.69
C THR A 182 18.68 7.54 -12.30
N GLY A 183 17.42 7.23 -11.99
CA GLY A 183 16.75 6.00 -12.42
C GLY A 183 17.29 4.74 -11.76
N SER A 184 17.98 4.86 -10.62
CA SER A 184 18.67 3.74 -9.98
C SER A 184 18.16 3.46 -8.57
N PHE A 185 18.24 2.19 -8.20
CA PHE A 185 18.00 1.73 -6.83
C PHE A 185 19.28 1.84 -6.02
N LYS A 186 19.13 2.17 -4.75
CA LYS A 186 20.18 2.13 -3.75
C LYS A 186 19.71 1.17 -2.66
N ASP A 187 20.39 0.05 -2.56
CA ASP A 187 20.26 -0.88 -1.44
C ASP A 187 21.03 -0.31 -0.27
N ASP A 188 20.34 0.40 0.62
CA ASP A 188 20.95 0.88 1.85
C ASP A 188 20.97 -0.24 2.89
N TRP A 189 21.76 -1.29 2.64
CA TRP A 189 21.97 -2.39 3.60
C TRP A 189 22.60 -1.91 4.92
N ARG A 190 23.03 -0.64 4.99
CA ARG A 190 23.63 -0.02 6.17
C ARG A 190 22.65 0.78 7.01
N CYS A 191 21.49 1.19 6.48
CA CYS A 191 20.50 1.93 7.26
C CYS A 191 19.31 1.04 7.62
N LEU A 192 19.01 1.01 8.92
CA LEU A 192 17.82 0.44 9.56
C LEU A 192 17.87 -1.08 9.84
N ARG A 193 18.85 -1.50 10.64
CA ARG A 193 18.57 -2.52 11.67
C ARG A 193 17.66 -1.89 12.72
N VAL A 194 16.35 -2.01 12.55
CA VAL A 194 15.43 -1.77 13.67
C VAL A 194 15.45 -3.01 14.54
N GLY A 195 16.28 -2.98 15.59
CA GLY A 195 16.21 -3.89 16.74
C GLY A 195 16.77 -5.30 16.51
N GLY A 196 18.00 -5.53 16.97
CA GLY A 196 18.57 -6.87 17.13
C GLY A 196 20.09 -6.82 17.17
N LYS A 197 20.67 -7.08 18.34
CA LYS A 197 22.12 -7.06 18.60
C LYS A 197 22.88 -7.82 17.51
N SER A 198 23.88 -7.17 16.92
CA SER A 198 24.86 -7.83 16.06
C SER A 198 25.68 -8.83 16.88
N ALA A 199 25.50 -10.13 16.62
CA ALA A 199 26.55 -11.10 16.91
C ALA A 199 27.58 -10.99 15.77
N SER A 200 28.79 -10.55 16.10
CA SER A 200 29.96 -10.67 15.23
C SER A 200 30.40 -12.12 15.19
N LEU A 201 30.54 -12.72 14.00
CA LEU A 201 31.31 -13.95 13.83
C LEU A 201 32.76 -13.60 13.45
N PRO A 202 33.75 -14.43 13.87
CA PRO A 202 35.16 -14.12 13.74
C PRO A 202 35.61 -14.20 12.28
N GLY A 203 36.61 -13.39 11.94
CA GLY A 203 37.22 -13.40 10.63
C GLY A 203 38.04 -14.66 10.38
N ASP A 204 38.02 -15.10 9.12
CA ASP A 204 38.99 -16.06 8.61
C ASP A 204 40.00 -15.32 7.72
N THR A 205 41.18 -15.12 8.30
CA THR A 205 42.46 -15.03 7.61
C THR A 205 42.69 -16.26 6.75
N TYR A 206 43.03 -16.08 5.48
CA TYR A 206 43.96 -16.97 4.81
C TYR A 206 45.02 -16.15 4.07
N ALA A 207 46.26 -16.53 4.36
CA ALA A 207 47.49 -16.07 3.75
C ALA A 207 47.66 -16.59 2.32
#